data_AF-A0AAP2MJQ5-F1
#
_entry.id   AF-A0AAP2MJQ5-F1
#
_cell.length_a   1.000
_cell.length_b   1.000
_cell.length_c   1.000
_cell.angle_alpha   90.00
_cell.angle_beta   90.00
_cell.angle_gamma   90.00
#
_symmetry.space_group_name_H-M   'P 1'
#
loop_
_entity.id
_entity.type
_entity.pdbx_description
1 polymer ?
#
loop_
_entity_poly.entity_id
_entity_poly.type
_entity_poly.pdbx_seq_one_letter_code
_entity_poly.pdbx_strand_id
1 'polypeptide(L)'
;MQAYVYKSLRKADTYVYFAARDDFARLPEPLRTQLGSLQFVLELALTPERRLAREDVAVVRENLVMRGFHLQFPPSVEDPMREDWGTDA
;
A
#
# COMPACT_ATOMS: atom_id res chain seq x y z
N MET A 1 -0.74 9.52 -13.95
CA MET A 1 -0.55 10.65 -13.01
C MET A 1 0.75 10.44 -12.25
N GLN A 2 1.34 11.50 -11.71
CA GLN A 2 2.52 11.38 -10.85
C GLN A 2 2.11 10.87 -9.46
N ALA A 3 2.94 10.03 -8.84
CA ALA A 3 2.73 9.55 -7.48
C ALA A 3 4.04 9.48 -6.68
N TYR A 4 3.91 9.65 -5.37
CA TYR A 4 5.01 9.62 -4.40
C TYR A 4 4.76 8.49 -3.40
N VAL A 5 5.74 7.59 -3.26
CA VAL A 5 5.62 6.39 -2.44
C VAL A 5 6.43 6.54 -1.17
N TYR A 6 5.81 6.21 -0.05
CA TYR A 6 6.41 6.24 1.27
C TYR A 6 6.25 4.88 1.93
N LYS A 7 7.27 4.40 2.64
CA LYS A 7 7.17 3.22 3.49
C LYS A 7 6.90 3.64 4.92
N SER A 8 6.09 2.86 5.63
CA SER A 8 5.99 2.99 7.08
C SER A 8 7.27 2.48 7.74
N LEU A 9 7.79 3.24 8.70
CA LEU A 9 8.88 2.81 9.58
C LEU A 9 8.38 1.98 10.78
N ARG A 10 7.06 1.97 11.01
CA ARG A 10 6.41 1.25 12.11
C ARG A 10 5.82 -0.09 11.66
N LYS A 11 5.23 -0.14 10.47
CA LYS A 11 4.61 -1.34 9.90
C LYS A 11 5.46 -1.84 8.74
N ALA A 12 6.03 -3.03 8.91
CA ALA A 12 6.80 -3.69 7.87
C ALA A 12 5.96 -3.88 6.60
N ASP A 13 6.64 -3.83 5.44
CA ASP A 13 6.05 -4.07 4.12
C ASP A 13 4.78 -3.26 3.80
N THR A 14 4.58 -2.13 4.49
CA THR A 14 3.42 -1.27 4.31
C THR A 14 3.83 0.03 3.63
N TYR A 15 3.14 0.36 2.54
CA TYR A 15 3.45 1.52 1.71
C TYR A 15 2.22 2.41 1.53
N VAL A 16 2.47 3.72 1.38
CA VAL A 16 1.46 4.74 1.11
C VAL A 16 1.84 5.47 -0.17
N TYR A 17 0.87 5.63 -1.05
CA TYR A 17 1.00 6.41 -2.28
C TYR A 17 0.24 7.72 -2.11
N PHE A 18 0.82 8.83 -2.59
CA PHE A 18 0.17 10.14 -2.65
C PHE A 18 0.25 10.73 -4.04
N ALA A 19 -0.76 11.53 -4.40
CA ALA A 19 -0.76 12.30 -5.66
C ALA A 19 0.17 13.52 -5.61
N ALA A 20 0.47 14.02 -4.41
CA ALA A 20 1.38 15.14 -4.16
C ALA A 20 2.44 14.74 -3.14
N ARG A 21 3.61 15.36 -3.25
CA ARG A 21 4.74 15.08 -2.36
C ARG A 21 4.43 15.55 -0.94
N ASP A 22 4.71 14.68 0.03
CA ASP A 22 4.58 14.92 1.47
C ASP A 22 3.15 15.31 1.94
N ASP A 23 2.11 14.94 1.18
CA ASP A 23 0.70 15.26 1.48
C ASP A 23 0.09 14.33 2.55
N PHE A 24 0.80 14.15 3.67
CA PHE A 24 0.37 13.31 4.80
C PHE A 24 -0.94 13.78 5.43
N ALA A 25 -1.36 15.02 5.17
CA ALA A 25 -2.63 15.58 5.62
C ALA A 25 -3.83 14.76 5.10
N ARG A 26 -3.71 14.09 3.94
CA ARG A 26 -4.76 13.25 3.33
C ARG A 26 -5.07 11.98 4.09
N LEU A 27 -4.13 11.48 4.88
CA LEU A 27 -4.37 10.30 5.69
C LEU A 27 -5.29 10.65 6.86
N PRO A 28 -6.37 9.87 7.09
CA PRO A 28 -7.13 9.94 8.33
C PRO A 28 -6.22 9.79 9.54
N GLU A 29 -6.54 10.51 10.62
CA GLU A 29 -5.74 10.51 11.85
C GLU A 29 -5.48 9.11 12.42
N PRO A 30 -6.47 8.18 12.46
CA PRO A 30 -6.22 6.81 12.90
C PRO A 30 -5.17 6.07 12.04
N LEU A 31 -5.19 6.29 10.73
CA LEU A 31 -4.22 5.67 9.80
C LEU A 31 -2.83 6.26 9.98
N ARG A 32 -2.71 7.58 10.15
CA ARG A 32 -1.41 8.21 10.47
C ARG A 32 -0.81 7.64 11.74
N THR A 33 -1.63 7.50 12.78
CA THR A 33 -1.20 6.96 14.08
C THR A 33 -0.74 5.50 13.96
N GLN A 34 -1.44 4.68 13.18
CA GLN A 34 -1.03 3.28 12.94
C GLN A 34 0.22 3.15 12.08
N LEU A 35 0.37 3.99 11.05
CA LEU A 35 1.51 3.96 10.13
C LEU A 35 2.77 4.59 10.74
N GLY A 36 2.62 5.50 11.71
CA GLY A 36 3.74 6.23 12.29
C GLY A 36 4.53 7.01 11.24
N SER A 37 5.84 7.15 11.47
CA SER A 37 6.72 7.89 10.56
C SER A 37 6.78 7.23 9.18
N LEU A 38 6.63 8.05 8.14
CA LEU A 38 6.71 7.65 6.75
C LEU A 38 8.04 8.11 6.16
N GLN A 39 8.75 7.22 5.47
CA GLN A 39 9.98 7.54 4.77
C GLN A 39 9.74 7.48 3.26
N PHE A 40 10.14 8.53 2.54
CA PHE A 40 10.09 8.55 1.07
C PHE A 40 10.92 7.40 0.49
N VAL A 41 10.35 6.71 -0.50
CA VAL A 41 10.97 5.56 -1.17
C VAL A 41 11.32 5.94 -2.60
N LEU A 42 10.31 6.32 -3.37
CA LEU A 42 10.47 6.63 -4.78
C LEU A 42 9.31 7.49 -5.29
N GLU A 43 9.56 8.11 -6.42
CA GLU A 43 8.59 8.85 -7.21
C GLU A 43 8.39 8.10 -8.54
N LEU A 44 7.14 7.95 -8.99
CA LEU A 44 6.82 7.25 -10.23
C LEU A 44 5.61 7.83 -10.96
N ALA A 45 5.66 7.73 -12.29
CA ALA A 45 4.50 7.95 -13.13
C ALA A 45 3.62 6.69 -13.16
N LEU A 46 2.37 6.83 -12.71
CA LEU A 46 1.33 5.81 -12.82
C LEU A 46 0.60 5.99 -14.16
N THR A 47 1.20 5.49 -15.23
CA THR A 47 0.55 5.33 -16.53
C THR A 47 -0.36 4.08 -16.50
N PRO A 48 -1.40 3.98 -17.36
CA PRO A 48 -2.26 2.79 -17.40
C PRO A 48 -1.50 1.48 -17.64
N GLU A 49 -0.38 1.54 -18.36
CA GLU A 49 0.44 0.37 -18.73
C GLU A 49 1.49 0.02 -17.66
N ARG A 50 1.65 0.86 -16.63
CA ARG A 50 2.65 0.68 -15.59
C ARG A 50 2.29 -0.52 -14.73
N ARG A 51 3.12 -1.56 -14.77
CA ARG A 51 3.01 -2.70 -13.86
C ARG A 51 3.60 -2.37 -12.50
N LEU A 52 2.83 -2.56 -11.43
CA LEU A 52 3.33 -2.53 -10.05
C LEU A 52 3.49 -3.97 -9.56
N ALA A 53 4.41 -4.20 -8.63
CA ALA A 53 4.75 -5.56 -8.20
C ALA A 53 3.67 -6.21 -7.33
N ARG A 54 2.91 -5.40 -6.58
CA ARG A 54 1.98 -5.90 -5.55
C ARG A 54 0.55 -5.34 -5.68
N GLU A 55 0.34 -4.31 -6.48
CA GLU A 55 -0.95 -3.59 -6.58
C GLU A 55 -1.39 -3.44 -8.04
N ASP A 56 -2.70 -3.28 -8.26
CA ASP A 56 -3.25 -2.91 -9.56
C ASP A 56 -3.12 -1.38 -9.76
N VAL A 57 -2.44 -0.97 -10.83
CA VAL A 57 -2.25 0.45 -11.15
C VAL A 57 -3.57 1.21 -11.36
N ALA A 58 -4.61 0.57 -11.88
CA ALA A 58 -5.91 1.19 -12.05
C ALA A 58 -6.53 1.53 -10.69
N VAL A 59 -6.47 0.59 -9.74
CA VAL A 59 -6.97 0.76 -8.37
C VAL A 59 -6.17 1.83 -7.62
N VAL A 60 -4.84 1.85 -7.75
CA VAL A 60 -4.01 2.89 -7.14
C VAL A 60 -4.41 4.26 -7.67
N ARG A 61 -4.53 4.41 -9.00
CA ARG A 61 -4.90 5.68 -9.63
C ARG A 61 -6.29 6.15 -9.21
N GLU A 62 -7.28 5.27 -9.18
CA GLU A 62 -8.63 5.61 -8.73
C GLU A 62 -8.63 6.10 -7.28
N ASN A 63 -7.94 5.39 -6.38
CA ASN A 63 -7.84 5.78 -4.98
C ASN A 63 -7.15 7.14 -4.82
N LEU A 64 -6.09 7.41 -5.58
CA LEU A 64 -5.41 8.70 -5.53
C LEU A 64 -6.32 9.85 -5.99
N VAL A 65 -7.15 9.63 -7.01
CA VAL A 65 -8.10 10.64 -7.49
C VAL A 65 -9.24 10.85 -6.49
N MET A 66 -9.80 9.78 -5.95
CA MET A 66 -11.00 9.83 -5.10
C MET A 66 -10.70 10.21 -3.65
N ARG A 67 -9.55 9.77 -3.11
CA ARG A 67 -9.21 9.86 -1.68
C ARG A 67 -7.93 10.66 -1.41
N GLY A 68 -7.10 10.89 -2.43
CA GLY A 68 -5.79 11.54 -2.30
C GLY A 68 -4.67 10.61 -1.84
N PHE A 69 -4.96 9.35 -1.50
CA PHE A 69 -3.96 8.36 -1.10
C PHE A 69 -4.39 6.93 -1.43
N HIS A 70 -3.42 6.01 -1.48
CA HIS A 70 -3.65 4.56 -1.55
C HIS A 70 -2.73 3.83 -0.55
N LEU A 71 -3.24 2.79 0.11
CA LEU A 71 -2.51 1.97 1.06
C LEU A 71 -2.27 0.59 0.51
N GLN A 72 -1.01 0.19 0.51
CA GLN A 72 -0.55 -1.15 0.18
C GLN A 72 -0.08 -1.83 1.47
N PHE A 73 -0.72 -2.93 1.83
CA PHE A 73 -0.34 -3.75 2.98
C PHE A 73 0.64 -4.86 2.57
N PRO A 74 1.35 -5.48 3.53
CA PRO A 74 2.03 -6.75 3.29
C PRO A 74 1.06 -7.76 2.68
N PRO A 75 1.54 -8.62 1.76
CA PRO A 75 0.73 -9.74 1.32
C PRO A 75 0.31 -10.55 2.55
N SER A 76 -0.96 -10.90 2.63
CA SER A 76 -1.43 -11.90 3.60
C SER A 76 -0.65 -13.17 3.29
N VAL A 77 0.23 -13.59 4.21
CA VAL A 77 0.79 -14.93 4.14
C VAL A 77 -0.40 -15.84 4.36
N GLU A 78 -0.94 -16.43 3.28
CA GLU A 78 -1.77 -17.61 3.44
C GLU A 78 -0.90 -18.63 4.14
N ASP A 79 -1.27 -18.97 5.37
CA ASP A 79 -0.55 -19.93 6.20
C ASP A 79 -0.53 -21.27 5.43
N PRO A 80 0.63 -21.75 4.94
CA PRO A 80 0.68 -22.94 4.10
C PRO A 80 0.37 -24.23 4.88
N MET A 81 0.09 -24.15 6.19
CA MET A 81 -0.24 -25.29 7.05
C MET A 81 -1.72 -25.37 7.43
N ARG A 82 -2.62 -24.84 6.61
CA ARG A 82 -4.05 -25.22 6.66
C ARG A 82 -4.38 -26.45 5.80
N GLU A 83 -3.38 -27.25 5.46
CA GLU A 83 -3.57 -28.60 4.94
C GLU A 83 -4.02 -29.50 6.09
N ASP A 84 -5.31 -29.80 6.04
CA ASP A 84 -5.99 -31.01 6.52
C ASP A 84 -5.05 -32.11 7.06
N TRP A 85 -4.69 -32.04 8.35
CA TRP A 85 -4.32 -33.23 9.13
C TRP A 85 -5.58 -33.85 9.73
N GLY A 86 -6.63 -33.98 8.91
CA GLY A 86 -7.86 -34.69 9.21
C GLY A 86 -7.63 -36.19 9.14
N THR A 87 -7.32 -36.75 10.30
CA THR A 87 -7.41 -38.16 10.66
C THR A 87 -8.58 -38.89 9.97
N ASP A 88 -8.30 -39.92 9.16
CA ASP A 88 -9.14 -41.14 9.12
C ASP A 88 -8.40 -42.31 8.42
N ALA A 89 -7.94 -43.28 9.23
CA ALA A 89 -7.97 -44.74 9.01
C ALA A 89 -7.16 -45.46 10.09
#